data_AF-A0A533XY44-F1
#
_entry.id   AF-A0A533XY44-F1
#
_cell.length_a   1.000
_cell.length_b   1.000
_cell.length_c   1.000
_cell.angle_alpha   90.00
_cell.angle_beta   90.00
_cell.angle_gamma   90.00
#
_symmetry.space_group_name_H-M   'P 1'
#
loop_
_entity.id
_entity.type
_entity.pdbx_description
1 polymer ?
#
loop_
_entity_poly.entity_id
_entity_poly.type
_entity_poly.pdbx_seq_one_letter_code
_entity_poly.pdbx_strand_id
1 'polypeptide(L)'
;MIFRILLVAMLVTVSPLPAMAQGGDQAFDPLQLNIRLSPTALHPPSHLIKQQWTLDGYRLGRLGPQSPQAVIIEDDARRRLLILSATDEGQVLVYQVGDLPVDVAARLRPALVCGRTRECQKQRMDPAGELGCLALCLLEHLHE
;
A
#
# COMPACT_ATOMS: atom_id res chain seq x y z
N MET A 1 2.24 -78.73 12.10
CA MET A 1 1.22 -78.40 11.07
C MET A 1 0.01 -77.85 11.84
N ILE A 2 -0.46 -76.62 11.73
CA ILE A 2 -0.37 -75.54 10.75
C ILE A 2 -0.59 -74.22 11.53
N PHE A 3 0.27 -73.23 11.30
CA PHE A 3 0.16 -71.85 11.78
C PHE A 3 -1.00 -71.17 11.02
N ARG A 4 -1.95 -70.53 11.70
CA ARG A 4 -2.93 -69.62 11.07
C ARG A 4 -3.01 -68.32 11.86
N ILE A 5 -2.17 -67.37 11.45
CA ILE A 5 -2.25 -65.96 11.78
C ILE A 5 -3.51 -65.41 11.08
N LEU A 6 -4.49 -64.94 11.83
CA LEU A 6 -5.60 -64.14 11.31
C LEU A 6 -5.16 -62.68 11.32
N LEU A 7 -4.82 -62.18 10.14
CA LEU A 7 -4.39 -60.81 9.89
C LEU A 7 -5.67 -59.97 9.71
N VAL A 8 -6.09 -59.27 10.76
CA VAL A 8 -7.20 -58.31 10.70
C VAL A 8 -6.65 -57.01 10.10
N ALA A 9 -6.81 -56.85 8.78
CA ALA A 9 -6.62 -55.57 8.12
C ALA A 9 -7.85 -54.70 8.39
N MET A 10 -7.80 -53.87 9.45
CA MET A 10 -8.72 -52.73 9.54
C MET A 10 -8.34 -51.71 8.47
N LEU A 11 -9.18 -51.62 7.45
CA LEU A 11 -9.22 -50.49 6.53
C LEU A 11 -9.55 -49.22 7.33
N VAL A 12 -8.53 -48.40 7.60
CA VAL A 12 -8.75 -46.99 7.96
C VAL A 12 -9.24 -46.31 6.69
N THR A 13 -10.55 -46.11 6.60
CA THR A 13 -11.14 -45.21 5.61
C THR A 13 -10.71 -43.79 5.99
N VAL A 14 -9.61 -43.33 5.40
CA VAL A 14 -9.23 -41.93 5.42
C VAL A 14 -10.29 -41.20 4.61
N SER A 15 -11.29 -40.65 5.29
CA SER A 15 -12.18 -39.66 4.69
C SER A 15 -11.29 -38.49 4.25
N PRO A 16 -11.27 -38.10 2.96
CA PRO A 16 -10.67 -36.83 2.61
C PRO A 16 -11.57 -35.78 3.27
N LEU A 17 -11.05 -35.17 4.34
CA LEU A 17 -11.49 -33.85 4.75
C LEU A 17 -11.56 -33.01 3.48
N PRO A 18 -12.63 -32.23 3.24
CA PRO A 18 -12.56 -31.21 2.22
C PRO A 18 -11.38 -30.35 2.64
N ALA A 19 -10.29 -30.43 1.86
CA ALA A 19 -9.21 -29.48 1.99
C ALA A 19 -9.87 -28.13 1.86
N MET A 20 -9.99 -27.44 2.98
CA MET A 20 -10.32 -26.04 3.00
C MET A 20 -9.18 -25.39 2.21
N ALA A 21 -9.41 -25.20 0.93
CA ALA A 21 -8.69 -24.24 0.12
C ALA A 21 -9.05 -22.86 0.68
N GLN A 22 -8.53 -22.56 1.88
CA GLN A 22 -8.39 -21.20 2.39
C GLN A 22 -7.20 -20.60 1.66
N GLY A 23 -7.48 -20.27 0.42
CA GLY A 23 -6.63 -19.57 -0.51
C GLY A 23 -7.54 -19.04 -1.60
N GLY A 24 -8.68 -18.45 -1.19
CA GLY A 24 -9.30 -17.49 -2.07
C GLY A 24 -8.23 -16.45 -2.30
N ASP A 25 -7.78 -16.31 -3.54
CA ASP A 25 -7.02 -15.13 -3.98
C ASP A 25 -7.78 -13.94 -3.41
N GLN A 26 -7.29 -13.38 -2.30
CA GLN A 26 -7.64 -12.03 -1.92
C GLN A 26 -6.96 -11.20 -3.00
N ALA A 27 -7.64 -11.07 -4.13
CA ALA A 27 -7.26 -10.19 -5.19
C ALA A 27 -7.01 -8.84 -4.52
N PHE A 28 -5.80 -8.31 -4.70
CA PHE A 28 -5.46 -7.01 -4.17
C PHE A 28 -6.44 -5.99 -4.73
N ASP A 29 -7.24 -5.41 -3.84
CA ASP A 29 -8.21 -4.38 -4.18
C ASP A 29 -7.77 -3.06 -3.55
N PRO A 30 -7.16 -2.16 -4.34
CA PRO A 30 -6.76 -0.83 -3.86
C PRO A 30 -7.89 0.01 -3.28
N LEU A 31 -9.16 -0.32 -3.59
CA LEU A 31 -10.30 0.37 -2.98
C LEU A 31 -10.45 0.07 -1.48
N GLN A 32 -9.79 -0.98 -0.97
CA GLN A 32 -9.70 -1.30 0.45
C GLN A 32 -8.54 -0.57 1.17
N LEU A 33 -7.78 0.25 0.45
CA LEU A 33 -6.73 1.04 1.06
C LEU A 33 -7.27 2.38 1.54
N ASN A 34 -6.78 2.79 2.69
CA ASN A 34 -7.16 3.99 3.39
C ASN A 34 -6.05 5.04 3.29
N ILE A 35 -6.44 6.30 3.13
CA ILE A 35 -5.54 7.44 3.17
C ILE A 35 -5.64 8.11 4.53
N ARG A 36 -4.51 8.28 5.22
CA ARG A 36 -4.39 9.03 6.46
C ARG A 36 -3.39 10.16 6.33
N LEU A 37 -3.84 11.36 6.62
CA LEU A 37 -3.02 12.57 6.56
C LEU A 37 -2.24 12.76 7.87
N SER A 38 -1.07 13.39 7.77
CA SER A 38 -0.21 13.74 8.90
C SER A 38 0.24 15.19 8.79
N PRO A 39 0.12 16.01 9.86
CA PRO A 39 0.62 17.38 9.86
C PRO A 39 2.14 17.44 9.95
N THR A 40 2.81 16.32 10.27
CA THR A 40 4.27 16.23 10.36
C THR A 40 4.82 15.42 9.22
N ALA A 41 5.95 15.86 8.65
CA ALA A 41 6.73 15.06 7.71
C ALA A 41 7.14 13.75 8.39
N LEU A 42 7.08 12.64 7.65
CA LEU A 42 7.33 11.30 8.18
C LEU A 42 8.53 10.69 7.50
N HIS A 43 9.48 10.24 8.33
CA HIS A 43 10.66 9.51 7.91
C HIS A 43 10.64 8.15 8.58
N PRO A 44 10.29 7.07 7.86
CA PRO A 44 10.25 5.75 8.44
C PRO A 44 11.66 5.32 8.89
N PRO A 45 11.79 4.52 9.96
CA PRO A 45 13.05 3.86 10.30
C PRO A 45 13.60 3.09 9.10
N SER A 46 14.91 3.20 8.83
CA SER A 46 15.54 2.65 7.63
C SER A 46 15.31 1.14 7.43
N HIS A 47 15.27 0.37 8.52
CA HIS A 47 15.02 -1.07 8.48
C HIS A 47 13.59 -1.45 8.06
N LEU A 48 12.64 -0.51 8.06
CA LEU A 48 11.27 -0.71 7.59
C LEU A 48 11.09 -0.25 6.13
N ILE A 49 12.04 0.50 5.57
CA ILE A 49 11.97 0.99 4.19
C ILE A 49 12.39 -0.16 3.27
N LYS A 50 11.44 -0.65 2.47
CA LYS A 50 11.71 -1.64 1.42
C LYS A 50 12.24 -0.98 0.18
N GLN A 51 11.61 0.13 -0.22
CA GLN A 51 11.99 0.94 -1.37
C GLN A 51 11.68 2.41 -1.10
N GLN A 52 12.40 3.31 -1.76
CA GLN A 52 12.23 4.75 -1.65
C GLN A 52 12.41 5.40 -3.02
N TRP A 53 11.57 6.39 -3.32
CA TRP A 53 11.69 7.21 -4.52
C TRP A 53 11.51 8.68 -4.17
N THR A 54 12.17 9.53 -4.94
CA THR A 54 11.82 10.95 -5.02
C THR A 54 10.85 11.12 -6.18
N LEU A 55 9.78 11.88 -5.96
CA LEU A 55 8.78 12.13 -6.98
C LEU A 55 9.26 13.23 -7.93
N ASP A 56 10.16 12.86 -8.84
CA ASP A 56 10.82 13.79 -9.75
C ASP A 56 9.85 14.55 -10.66
N GLY A 57 10.12 15.84 -10.89
CA GLY A 57 9.27 16.69 -11.72
C GLY A 57 7.97 17.14 -11.04
N TYR A 58 7.85 16.95 -9.71
CA TYR A 58 6.81 17.54 -8.89
C TYR A 58 7.41 18.14 -7.63
N ARG A 59 7.00 19.37 -7.31
CA ARG A 59 7.36 20.04 -6.07
C ARG A 59 6.10 20.62 -5.47
N LEU A 60 5.98 20.43 -4.17
CA LEU A 60 4.95 21.06 -3.38
C LEU A 60 5.11 22.57 -3.43
N GLY A 61 3.98 23.27 -3.48
CA GLY A 61 3.97 24.71 -3.23
C GLY A 61 4.39 25.03 -1.80
N ARG A 62 4.42 26.33 -1.45
CA ARG A 62 4.54 26.73 -0.04
C ARG A 62 3.31 26.22 0.71
N LEU A 63 3.49 25.15 1.47
CA LEU A 63 2.45 24.55 2.29
C LEU A 63 2.05 25.50 3.42
N GLY A 64 0.75 25.58 3.69
CA GLY A 64 0.23 26.32 4.84
C GLY A 64 0.49 25.57 6.15
N PRO A 65 0.38 26.25 7.30
CA PRO A 65 0.60 25.63 8.61
C PRO A 65 -0.39 24.49 8.94
N GLN A 66 -1.52 24.42 8.23
CA GLN A 66 -2.54 23.37 8.38
C GLN A 66 -2.46 22.32 7.26
N SER A 67 -1.58 22.51 6.27
CA SER A 67 -1.44 21.55 5.18
C SER A 67 -0.73 20.29 5.70
N PRO A 68 -1.17 19.09 5.31
CA PRO A 68 -0.47 17.88 5.66
C PRO A 68 0.94 17.89 5.07
N GLN A 69 1.88 17.38 5.86
CA GLN A 69 3.30 17.24 5.50
C GLN A 69 3.63 15.79 5.16
N ALA A 70 2.74 14.84 5.47
CA ALA A 70 2.84 13.47 5.00
C ALA A 70 1.46 12.84 4.85
N VAL A 71 1.43 11.76 4.08
CA VAL A 71 0.26 10.92 3.84
C VAL A 71 0.67 9.46 3.96
N ILE A 72 -0.14 8.68 4.65
CA ILE A 72 0.04 7.25 4.85
C ILE A 72 -1.07 6.54 4.07
N ILE A 73 -0.69 5.59 3.22
CA ILE A 73 -1.60 4.65 2.59
C ILE A 73 -1.48 3.33 3.35
N GLU A 74 -2.58 2.84 3.89
CA GLU A 74 -2.65 1.67 4.75
C GLU A 74 -3.82 0.77 4.37
N ASP A 75 -3.74 -0.52 4.72
CA ASP A 75 -4.89 -1.42 4.57
C ASP A 75 -5.86 -1.32 5.76
N ASP A 76 -6.96 -2.07 5.69
CA ASP A 76 -7.97 -2.14 6.76
C ASP A 76 -7.43 -2.68 8.09
N ALA A 77 -6.35 -3.47 8.05
CA ALA A 77 -5.63 -3.92 9.24
C ALA A 77 -4.67 -2.85 9.79
N ARG A 78 -4.70 -1.62 9.24
CA ARG A 78 -3.86 -0.47 9.62
C ARG A 78 -2.36 -0.73 9.39
N ARG A 79 -2.02 -1.69 8.54
CA ARG A 79 -0.65 -1.92 8.11
C ARG A 79 -0.31 -0.84 7.09
N ARG A 80 0.73 -0.07 7.40
CA ARG A 80 1.23 0.99 6.51
C ARG A 80 1.89 0.33 5.31
N LEU A 81 1.51 0.74 4.11
CA LEU A 81 2.03 0.19 2.86
C LEU A 81 2.93 1.22 2.17
N LEU A 82 2.42 2.45 2.03
CA LEU A 82 3.15 3.57 1.45
C LEU A 82 3.08 4.80 2.35
N ILE A 83 4.13 5.61 2.30
CA ILE A 83 4.18 6.91 2.96
C ILE A 83 4.69 7.92 1.95
N LEU A 84 3.89 8.96 1.68
CA LEU A 84 4.34 10.15 0.97
C LEU A 84 4.73 11.19 2.02
N SER A 85 5.91 11.80 1.92
CA SER A 85 6.36 12.85 2.83
C SER A 85 6.92 14.04 2.08
N ALA A 86 6.54 15.23 2.51
CA ALA A 86 7.22 16.45 2.14
C ALA A 86 8.62 16.49 2.77
N THR A 87 9.53 17.14 2.05
CA THR A 87 10.83 17.63 2.55
C THR A 87 10.74 19.14 2.76
N ASP A 88 11.71 19.71 3.47
CA ASP A 88 11.77 21.16 3.72
C ASP A 88 11.93 21.96 2.41
N GLU A 89 12.51 21.36 1.37
CA GLU A 89 12.67 21.94 0.03
C GLU A 89 11.44 21.74 -0.88
N GLY A 90 10.35 21.16 -0.35
CA GLY A 90 9.12 20.89 -1.07
C GLY A 90 9.18 19.71 -2.03
N GLN A 91 10.23 18.89 -1.99
CA GLN A 91 10.24 17.60 -2.70
C GLN A 91 9.30 16.62 -1.99
N VAL A 92 8.75 15.67 -2.75
CA VAL A 92 7.94 14.57 -2.21
C VAL A 92 8.75 13.29 -2.26
N LEU A 93 8.95 12.67 -1.10
CA LEU A 93 9.51 11.33 -0.96
C LEU A 93 8.37 10.32 -0.86
N VAL A 94 8.51 9.19 -1.55
CA VAL A 94 7.60 8.05 -1.48
C VAL A 94 8.37 6.88 -0.89
N TYR A 95 7.92 6.39 0.26
CA TYR A 95 8.48 5.23 0.93
C TYR A 95 7.52 4.05 0.79
N GLN A 96 8.02 2.91 0.33
CA GLN A 96 7.35 1.63 0.50
C GLN A 96 7.83 0.96 1.77
N VAL A 97 6.88 0.70 2.66
CA VAL A 97 7.13 0.09 3.98
C VAL A 97 6.39 -1.23 4.15
N GLY A 98 5.34 -1.47 3.36
CA GLY A 98 4.60 -2.74 3.32
C GLY A 98 4.75 -3.46 1.99
N ASP A 99 4.38 -4.75 1.98
CA ASP A 99 4.29 -5.51 0.73
C ASP A 99 3.09 -5.05 -0.08
N LEU A 100 3.31 -4.84 -1.38
CA LEU A 100 2.28 -4.54 -2.36
C LEU A 100 2.49 -5.48 -3.55
N PRO A 101 1.44 -6.13 -4.07
CA PRO A 101 1.55 -7.03 -5.21
C PRO A 101 1.57 -6.27 -6.56
N VAL A 102 2.04 -5.01 -6.54
CA VAL A 102 2.16 -4.14 -7.69
C VAL A 102 3.50 -3.42 -7.66
N ASP A 103 4.06 -3.14 -8.85
CA ASP A 103 5.27 -2.33 -8.96
C ASP A 103 4.94 -0.85 -8.75
N VAL A 104 5.18 -0.35 -7.54
CA VAL A 104 4.91 1.04 -7.17
C VAL A 104 5.69 2.01 -8.06
N ALA A 105 6.93 1.70 -8.44
CA ALA A 105 7.77 2.58 -9.25
C ALA A 105 7.14 2.84 -10.62
N ALA A 106 6.55 1.80 -11.23
CA ALA A 106 5.82 1.92 -12.50
C ALA A 106 4.57 2.80 -12.40
N ARG A 107 3.98 2.94 -11.20
CA ARG A 107 2.75 3.74 -10.97
C ARG A 107 3.02 5.20 -10.61
N LEU A 108 4.24 5.57 -10.23
CA LEU A 108 4.59 6.95 -9.85
C LEU A 108 4.39 7.95 -11.00
N ARG A 109 4.79 7.61 -12.22
CA ARG A 109 4.65 8.51 -13.37
C ARG A 109 3.17 8.73 -13.77
N PRO A 110 2.34 7.70 -13.91
CA PRO A 110 0.89 7.87 -14.07
C PRO A 110 0.26 8.74 -12.96
N ALA A 111 0.59 8.47 -11.69
CA ALA A 111 0.13 9.26 -10.55
C ALA A 111 0.50 10.75 -10.65
N LEU A 112 1.70 11.05 -11.13
CA LEU A 112 2.13 12.41 -11.40
C LEU A 112 1.33 13.10 -12.50
N VAL A 113 1.03 12.39 -13.58
CA VAL A 113 0.19 12.91 -14.66
C VAL A 113 -1.21 13.20 -14.12
N CYS A 114 -1.81 12.27 -13.36
CA CYS A 114 -3.08 12.50 -12.67
C CYS A 114 -3.02 13.75 -11.78
N GLY A 115 -1.98 13.90 -10.95
CA GLY A 115 -1.85 15.02 -10.03
C GLY A 115 -1.74 16.38 -10.72
N ARG A 116 -1.12 16.41 -11.92
CA ARG A 116 -1.07 17.61 -12.77
C ARG A 116 -2.43 17.92 -13.40
N THR A 117 -3.10 16.91 -13.94
CA THR A 117 -4.44 17.05 -14.55
C THR A 117 -5.48 17.52 -13.53
N ARG A 118 -5.41 17.02 -12.29
CA ARG A 118 -6.26 17.45 -11.17
C ARG A 118 -5.83 18.78 -10.53
N GLU A 119 -4.76 19.38 -11.06
CA GLU A 119 -4.17 20.61 -10.53
C GLU A 119 -3.95 20.56 -9.01
N CYS A 120 -3.46 19.44 -8.47
CA CYS A 120 -3.31 19.22 -7.02
C CYS A 120 -2.57 20.37 -6.32
N GLN A 121 -1.66 21.04 -7.02
CA GLN A 121 -0.89 22.21 -6.57
C GLN A 121 -1.75 23.41 -6.14
N LYS A 122 -2.99 23.48 -6.63
CA LYS A 122 -3.98 24.51 -6.30
C LYS A 122 -4.82 24.17 -5.08
N GLN A 123 -4.79 22.94 -4.58
CA GLN A 123 -5.58 22.49 -3.43
C GLN A 123 -4.99 22.90 -2.07
N ARG A 124 -4.35 24.08 -2.00
CA ARG A 124 -3.63 24.54 -0.80
C ARG A 124 -4.54 24.88 0.37
N MET A 125 -5.80 25.20 0.08
CA MET A 125 -6.85 25.52 1.05
C MET A 125 -7.71 24.29 1.40
N ASP A 126 -7.51 23.17 0.71
CA ASP A 126 -8.23 21.94 1.00
C ASP A 126 -7.64 21.27 2.26
N PRO A 127 -8.47 20.71 3.17
CA PRO A 127 -7.98 19.98 4.34
C PRO A 127 -7.08 18.78 3.99
N ALA A 128 -7.32 18.13 2.84
CA ALA A 128 -6.45 17.08 2.32
C ALA A 128 -5.16 17.65 1.70
N GLY A 129 -5.20 18.90 1.27
CA GLY A 129 -4.07 19.62 0.72
C GLY A 129 -3.56 19.02 -0.59
N GLU A 130 -2.47 19.62 -1.09
CA GLU A 130 -1.77 19.17 -2.28
C GLU A 130 -1.30 17.71 -2.18
N LEU A 131 -0.78 17.30 -1.00
CA LEU A 131 -0.30 15.94 -0.76
C LEU A 131 -1.44 14.90 -0.72
N GLY A 132 -2.60 15.23 -0.15
CA GLY A 132 -3.75 14.31 -0.14
C GLY A 132 -4.27 14.05 -1.56
N CYS A 133 -4.34 15.09 -2.39
CA CYS A 133 -4.70 14.96 -3.80
C CYS A 133 -3.71 14.06 -4.57
N LEU A 134 -2.40 14.21 -4.33
CA LEU A 134 -1.38 13.33 -4.91
C LEU A 134 -1.51 11.88 -4.44
N ALA A 135 -1.77 11.67 -3.15
CA ALA A 135 -1.94 10.33 -2.60
C ALA A 135 -3.16 9.62 -3.21
N LEU A 136 -4.25 10.36 -3.47
CA LEU A 136 -5.42 9.83 -4.18
C LEU A 136 -5.07 9.42 -5.61
N CYS A 137 -4.34 10.24 -6.35
CA CYS A 137 -3.87 9.86 -7.69
C CYS A 137 -2.97 8.61 -7.66
N LEU A 138 -2.08 8.50 -6.68
CA LEU A 138 -1.26 7.29 -6.53
C LEU A 138 -2.14 6.08 -6.26
N LEU A 139 -3.11 6.21 -5.34
CA LEU A 139 -4.01 5.14 -4.98
C LEU A 139 -4.82 4.62 -6.18
N GLU A 140 -5.36 5.52 -7.00
CA GLU A 140 -6.10 5.17 -8.23
C GLU A 140 -5.23 4.38 -9.21
N HIS A 141 -3.95 4.74 -9.37
CA HIS A 141 -3.04 4.04 -10.27
C HIS A 141 -2.41 2.77 -9.67
N LEU A 142 -2.63 2.46 -8.39
CA LEU A 142 -2.32 1.14 -7.84
C LEU A 142 -3.36 0.08 -8.26
N HIS A 143 -4.55 0.50 -8.73
CA HIS A 143 -5.65 -0.36 -9.19
C HIS A 143 -5.51 -0.82 -10.65
N GLU A 144 -4.91 0.04 -11.47
CA GLU A 144 -4.56 -0.27 -12.87
C GLU A 144 -3.31 -1.16 -12.96
#